data_AF-A0A2V2V5T9-F1
#
_entry.id   AF-A0A2V2V5T9-F1
#
_cell.length_a   1.000
_cell.length_b   1.000
_cell.length_c   1.000
_cell.angle_alpha   90.00
_cell.angle_beta   90.00
_cell.angle_gamma   90.00
#
_symmetry.space_group_name_H-M   'P 1'
#
loop_
_entity.id
_entity.type
_entity.pdbx_description
1 polymer ?
#
loop_
_entity_poly.entity_id
_entity_poly.type
_entity_poly.pdbx_seq_one_letter_code
_entity_poly.pdbx_strand_id
1 'polypeptide(L)'
;MLRLSCLRKTALPTIINKVCRTPAYLRHAPPGVYVTCDFEKSARHTTLLVDASVEGEPPMTNGAYLLSSTGGDDLAFQQAHSVLVGLPFAQDASQASRFLDTVLCPALARNGMSIPFDGIHTIILLELHPFAAHAIQEIVSRLPQVKVACSPLMAAFLSDADFFSGMRKSLCENDAHLPAKSITFAGVPQSNLSLLEDGSAVPVFGECRHLLVATGDLSAARERWRRERRNKLKHFESYALFLYDPSFYAMLAPPSAGAHFDWLPFVVHEADAAALLPLPDFLSLQKSTGSSLLEVWRLSEHAHRVITALEKFPETQRVLTACYGEVSGGADGYVERLEQTVQKLEELRSRLGRRLATDTARDVAKWSVVMEEKILKEIVFTKNAEKKTSEEVLLEYKQWASASYLGRLSRSLALAGATLPPDIPSEPAQEASSSSSKDTEGAAGVQLLKSHFERRGMASLTPVLEREEIDVVVFLAMGPDEFKKVFKATFGVAKKMELLQQELRSSH
;
A
#
# COMPACT_ATOMS: atom_id res chain seq x y z
N MET A 1 -0.82 10.11 -14.90
CA MET A 1 0.57 9.79 -15.28
C MET A 1 1.14 8.82 -14.25
N LEU A 2 0.97 7.51 -14.42
CA LEU A 2 2.17 6.67 -14.50
C LEU A 2 2.65 6.98 -15.92
N ARG A 3 3.66 7.86 -16.04
CA ARG A 3 3.93 8.59 -17.29
C ARG A 3 4.03 7.61 -18.45
N LEU A 4 3.24 7.88 -19.51
CA LEU A 4 3.56 7.51 -20.88
C LEU A 4 5.08 7.60 -21.04
N SER A 5 5.70 6.43 -21.13
CA SER A 5 6.80 6.08 -22.03
C SER A 5 7.27 7.20 -22.96
N CYS A 6 7.84 8.26 -22.38
CA CYS A 6 9.02 8.80 -23.02
C CYS A 6 10.05 7.70 -22.80
N LEU A 7 10.37 7.01 -23.90
CA LEU A 7 11.54 6.17 -24.10
C LEU A 7 12.82 6.93 -23.69
N ARG A 8 12.96 7.29 -22.42
CA ARG A 8 14.27 7.45 -21.83
C ARG A 8 14.76 6.02 -21.72
N LYS A 9 15.78 5.69 -22.52
CA LYS A 9 16.60 4.49 -22.30
C LYS A 9 17.30 4.65 -20.96
N THR A 10 16.55 4.52 -19.88
CA THR A 10 17.04 4.63 -18.50
C THR A 10 17.51 3.26 -18.03
N ALA A 11 18.39 3.24 -17.03
CA ALA A 11 18.97 2.01 -16.53
C ALA A 11 17.91 1.11 -15.87
N LEU A 12 16.94 1.71 -15.17
CA LEU A 12 15.95 1.02 -14.34
C LEU A 12 15.02 0.05 -15.12
N PRO A 13 14.32 0.45 -16.21
CA PRO A 13 13.52 -0.48 -17.01
C PRO A 13 14.34 -1.64 -17.60
N THR A 14 15.60 -1.37 -17.96
CA THR A 14 16.49 -2.40 -18.51
C THR A 14 16.87 -3.43 -17.45
N ILE A 15 17.14 -2.99 -16.21
CA ILE A 15 17.46 -3.87 -15.08
C ILE A 15 16.23 -4.65 -14.64
N ILE A 16 15.07 -3.99 -14.53
CA ILE A 16 13.78 -4.64 -14.26
C ILE A 16 13.51 -5.75 -15.27
N ASN A 17 13.66 -5.46 -16.57
CA ASN A 17 13.47 -6.47 -17.62
C ASN A 17 14.42 -7.65 -17.51
N LYS A 18 15.67 -7.43 -17.09
CA LYS A 18 16.61 -8.54 -16.82
C LYS A 18 16.10 -9.40 -15.66
N VAL A 19 15.62 -8.79 -14.58
CA VAL A 19 15.04 -9.51 -13.43
C VAL A 19 13.77 -10.27 -13.83
N CYS A 20 12.87 -9.68 -14.62
CA CYS A 20 11.65 -10.36 -15.08
C CYS A 20 11.93 -11.57 -15.98
N ARG A 21 13.04 -11.56 -16.71
CA ARG A 21 13.50 -12.71 -17.52
C ARG A 21 14.16 -13.80 -16.67
N THR A 22 14.53 -13.51 -15.44
CA THR A 22 15.03 -14.52 -14.50
C THR A 22 13.90 -15.49 -14.13
N PRO A 23 14.16 -16.80 -14.13
CA PRO A 23 13.17 -17.79 -13.70
C PRO A 23 12.51 -17.43 -12.37
N ALA A 24 11.18 -17.60 -12.28
CA ALA A 24 10.37 -17.17 -11.13
C ALA A 24 10.92 -17.66 -9.78
N TYR A 25 11.35 -18.93 -9.71
CA TYR A 25 11.92 -19.52 -8.50
C TYR A 25 13.22 -18.86 -8.01
N LEU A 26 14.04 -18.29 -8.91
CA LEU A 26 15.29 -17.61 -8.56
C LEU A 26 15.08 -16.19 -8.05
N ARG A 27 13.94 -15.59 -8.35
CA ARG A 27 13.54 -14.26 -7.88
C ARG A 27 12.47 -14.32 -6.79
N HIS A 28 12.24 -15.50 -6.22
CA HIS A 28 11.19 -15.78 -5.24
C HIS A 28 9.79 -15.32 -5.67
N ALA A 29 9.54 -15.27 -6.98
CA ALA A 29 8.23 -14.89 -7.49
C ALA A 29 7.26 -16.07 -7.35
N PRO A 30 6.04 -15.82 -6.88
CA PRO A 30 5.02 -16.85 -6.75
C PRO A 30 4.61 -17.44 -8.10
N PRO A 31 4.10 -18.68 -8.12
CA PRO A 31 3.62 -19.29 -9.35
C PRO A 31 2.42 -18.50 -9.90
N GLY A 32 2.44 -18.21 -11.19
CA GLY A 32 1.34 -17.50 -11.85
C GLY A 32 0.07 -18.35 -12.05
N VAL A 33 0.14 -19.66 -11.78
CA VAL A 33 -0.98 -20.59 -11.92
C VAL A 33 -0.98 -21.56 -10.74
N TYR A 34 -2.15 -21.70 -10.12
CA TYR A 34 -2.45 -22.72 -9.13
C TYR A 34 -3.49 -23.68 -9.71
N VAL A 35 -3.32 -24.97 -9.50
CA VAL A 35 -4.25 -26.02 -9.94
C VAL A 35 -4.46 -26.99 -8.79
N THR A 36 -5.70 -27.40 -8.56
CA THR A 36 -6.07 -28.42 -7.58
C THR A 36 -7.30 -29.19 -8.05
N CYS A 37 -7.55 -30.35 -7.45
CA CYS A 37 -8.71 -31.19 -7.70
C CYS A 37 -9.47 -31.41 -6.39
N ASP A 38 -10.78 -31.28 -6.44
CA ASP A 38 -11.70 -31.74 -5.39
C ASP A 38 -12.21 -33.13 -5.79
N PHE A 39 -11.69 -34.16 -5.10
CA PHE A 39 -12.06 -35.54 -5.37
C PHE A 39 -13.49 -35.87 -4.93
N GLU A 40 -14.00 -35.23 -3.87
CA GLU A 40 -15.33 -35.51 -3.35
C GLU A 40 -16.40 -35.00 -4.30
N LYS A 41 -16.17 -33.84 -4.90
CA LYS A 41 -17.10 -33.20 -5.85
C LYS A 41 -16.81 -33.53 -7.31
N SER A 42 -15.77 -34.34 -7.58
CA SER A 42 -15.27 -34.60 -8.92
C SER A 42 -15.12 -33.30 -9.72
N ALA A 43 -14.34 -32.36 -9.18
CA ALA A 43 -14.15 -31.04 -9.76
C ALA A 43 -12.67 -30.67 -9.84
N ARG A 44 -12.33 -29.80 -10.79
CA ARG A 44 -10.99 -29.23 -10.97
C ARG A 44 -11.07 -27.73 -10.82
N HIS A 45 -10.08 -27.16 -10.17
CA HIS A 45 -10.00 -25.73 -9.91
C HIS A 45 -8.66 -25.18 -10.38
N THR A 46 -8.70 -23.98 -10.95
CA THR A 46 -7.50 -23.20 -11.24
C THR A 46 -7.67 -21.77 -10.78
N THR A 47 -6.56 -21.15 -10.38
CA THR A 47 -6.41 -19.72 -10.15
C THR A 47 -5.22 -19.25 -10.98
N LEU A 48 -5.47 -18.36 -11.93
CA LEU A 48 -4.49 -17.87 -12.90
C LEU A 48 -4.29 -16.36 -12.71
N LEU A 49 -3.05 -15.94 -12.56
CA LEU A 49 -2.68 -14.53 -12.64
C LEU A 49 -2.63 -14.10 -14.11
N VAL A 50 -3.54 -13.20 -14.49
CA VAL A 50 -3.59 -12.53 -15.80
C VAL A 50 -2.80 -11.23 -15.69
N ASP A 51 -1.50 -11.32 -15.90
CA ASP A 51 -0.59 -10.17 -15.80
C ASP A 51 -0.71 -9.24 -17.01
N ALA A 52 -1.23 -8.03 -16.77
CA ALA A 52 -1.39 -6.98 -17.78
C ALA A 52 -0.27 -5.92 -17.74
N SER A 53 0.81 -6.17 -16.99
CA SER A 53 1.97 -5.29 -16.99
C SER A 53 2.63 -5.23 -18.38
N VAL A 54 3.08 -4.03 -18.77
CA VAL A 54 3.76 -3.83 -20.06
C VAL A 54 5.24 -4.20 -19.90
N GLU A 55 5.86 -4.78 -20.94
CA GLU A 55 7.30 -5.04 -20.94
C GLU A 55 8.10 -3.75 -20.61
N GLY A 56 8.97 -3.82 -19.60
CA GLY A 56 9.76 -2.68 -19.12
C GLY A 56 9.11 -1.87 -17.99
N GLU A 57 7.86 -2.16 -17.62
CA GLU A 57 7.30 -1.67 -16.37
C GLU A 57 7.72 -2.58 -15.19
N PRO A 58 7.89 -2.01 -13.99
CA PRO A 58 8.12 -2.81 -12.79
C PRO A 58 7.01 -3.87 -12.63
N PRO A 59 7.34 -5.07 -12.14
CA PRO A 59 6.41 -6.18 -12.01
C PRO A 59 5.49 -5.99 -10.80
N MET A 60 4.87 -4.82 -10.68
CA MET A 60 3.57 -4.73 -10.03
C MET A 60 2.60 -5.32 -11.03
N THR A 61 1.99 -6.44 -10.67
CA THR A 61 1.02 -7.08 -11.52
C THR A 61 -0.18 -6.14 -11.60
N ASN A 62 -0.27 -5.29 -12.61
CA ASN A 62 -1.52 -4.56 -12.92
C ASN A 62 -2.61 -5.52 -13.43
N GLY A 63 -2.55 -6.77 -13.00
CA GLY A 63 -3.26 -7.91 -13.52
C GLY A 63 -4.55 -8.20 -12.75
N ALA A 64 -5.22 -9.24 -13.19
CA ALA A 64 -6.41 -9.77 -12.57
C ALA A 64 -6.17 -11.24 -12.24
N TYR A 65 -6.93 -11.79 -11.30
CA TYR A 65 -6.95 -13.23 -11.07
C TYR A 65 -8.16 -13.83 -11.76
N LEU A 66 -7.93 -14.85 -12.59
CA LEU A 66 -8.97 -15.65 -13.20
C LEU A 66 -9.11 -16.96 -12.42
N LEU A 67 -10.23 -17.11 -11.72
CA LEU A 67 -10.56 -18.28 -10.93
C LEU A 67 -11.53 -19.12 -11.76
N SER A 68 -11.09 -20.29 -12.21
CA SER A 68 -11.89 -21.16 -13.07
C SER A 68 -12.13 -22.52 -12.43
N SER A 69 -13.27 -23.13 -12.73
CA SER A 69 -13.62 -24.46 -12.22
C SER A 69 -14.43 -25.24 -13.23
N THR A 70 -14.18 -26.55 -13.30
CA THR A 70 -14.81 -27.47 -14.24
C THR A 70 -15.02 -28.84 -13.60
N GLY A 71 -15.69 -29.76 -14.31
CA GLY A 71 -15.85 -31.15 -13.89
C GLY A 71 -14.54 -31.94 -13.93
N GLY A 72 -14.49 -33.04 -13.16
CA GLY A 72 -13.28 -33.85 -12.96
C GLY A 72 -12.71 -34.46 -14.23
N ASP A 73 -13.55 -34.71 -15.24
CA ASP A 73 -13.16 -35.32 -16.51
C ASP A 73 -12.64 -34.30 -17.54
N ASP A 74 -12.91 -33.00 -17.33
CA ASP A 74 -12.47 -31.93 -18.22
C ASP A 74 -11.03 -31.48 -17.87
N LEU A 75 -10.06 -32.28 -18.32
CA LEU A 75 -8.64 -32.04 -18.09
C LEU A 75 -8.14 -30.71 -18.66
N ALA A 76 -8.79 -30.23 -19.72
CA ALA A 76 -8.38 -29.06 -20.48
C ALA A 76 -9.18 -27.79 -20.13
N PHE A 77 -10.11 -27.85 -19.17
CA PHE A 77 -10.96 -26.72 -18.78
C PHE A 77 -11.83 -26.16 -19.92
N GLN A 78 -12.22 -26.99 -20.90
CA GLN A 78 -13.06 -26.60 -22.04
C GLN A 78 -14.49 -26.20 -21.64
N GLN A 79 -14.97 -26.72 -20.50
CA GLN A 79 -16.30 -26.46 -19.95
C GLN A 79 -16.23 -25.61 -18.69
N ALA A 80 -15.11 -24.91 -18.47
CA ALA A 80 -14.89 -24.20 -17.24
C ALA A 80 -15.80 -22.97 -17.09
N HIS A 81 -16.24 -22.76 -15.86
CA HIS A 81 -16.88 -21.53 -15.41
C HIS A 81 -15.87 -20.70 -14.63
N SER A 82 -15.89 -19.39 -14.87
CA SER A 82 -14.83 -18.50 -14.40
C SER A 82 -15.35 -17.22 -13.76
N VAL A 83 -14.58 -16.75 -12.79
CA VAL A 83 -14.70 -15.44 -12.15
C VAL A 83 -13.40 -14.67 -12.37
N LEU A 84 -13.51 -13.44 -12.85
CA LEU A 84 -12.38 -12.52 -13.02
C LEU A 84 -12.34 -11.54 -11.85
N VAL A 85 -11.29 -11.59 -11.04
CA VAL A 85 -11.11 -10.72 -9.85
C VAL A 85 -10.09 -9.63 -10.17
N GLY A 86 -10.53 -8.38 -10.10
CA GLY A 86 -9.74 -7.21 -10.48
C GLY A 86 -9.79 -6.93 -11.98
N LEU A 87 -9.27 -5.76 -12.38
CA LEU A 87 -9.14 -5.33 -13.77
C LEU A 87 -7.87 -4.48 -13.93
N PRO A 88 -7.28 -4.44 -15.13
CA PRO A 88 -6.16 -3.56 -15.40
C PRO A 88 -6.61 -2.11 -15.56
N PHE A 89 -5.63 -1.21 -15.45
CA PHE A 89 -5.80 0.17 -15.87
C PHE A 89 -5.87 0.27 -17.40
N ALA A 90 -7.02 0.69 -17.94
CA ALA A 90 -7.19 1.00 -19.36
C ALA A 90 -7.55 2.48 -19.55
N GLN A 91 -6.71 3.23 -20.29
CA GLN A 91 -6.91 4.67 -20.50
C GLN A 91 -8.02 5.01 -21.50
N ASP A 92 -8.27 4.07 -22.42
CA ASP A 92 -9.19 4.22 -23.53
C ASP A 92 -9.69 2.83 -23.98
N ALA A 93 -10.65 2.84 -24.90
CA ALA A 93 -11.22 1.62 -25.47
C ALA A 93 -10.17 0.76 -26.18
N SER A 94 -9.19 1.36 -26.87
CA SER A 94 -8.15 0.61 -27.58
C SER A 94 -7.26 -0.21 -26.65
N GLN A 95 -6.92 0.35 -25.48
CA GLN A 95 -6.15 -0.36 -24.45
C GLN A 95 -6.99 -1.45 -23.79
N ALA A 96 -8.29 -1.22 -23.59
CA ALA A 96 -9.20 -2.24 -23.08
C ALA A 96 -9.35 -3.43 -24.06
N SER A 97 -9.57 -3.18 -25.35
CA SER A 97 -9.60 -4.24 -26.37
C SER A 97 -8.27 -4.98 -26.43
N ARG A 98 -7.14 -4.26 -26.42
CA ARG A 98 -5.80 -4.88 -26.42
C ARG A 98 -5.61 -5.77 -25.20
N PHE A 99 -6.04 -5.37 -24.01
CA PHE A 99 -5.99 -6.23 -22.84
C PHE A 99 -6.74 -7.55 -23.07
N LEU A 100 -7.97 -7.49 -23.58
CA LEU A 100 -8.73 -8.71 -23.84
C LEU A 100 -8.06 -9.58 -24.90
N ASP A 101 -7.69 -9.00 -26.03
CA ASP A 101 -7.22 -9.74 -27.20
C ASP A 101 -5.80 -10.28 -27.02
N THR A 102 -4.93 -9.52 -26.35
CA THR A 102 -3.48 -9.82 -26.28
C THR A 102 -3.00 -10.31 -24.92
N VAL A 103 -3.81 -10.14 -23.87
CA VAL A 103 -3.45 -10.57 -22.51
C VAL A 103 -4.40 -11.63 -22.00
N LEU A 104 -5.71 -11.32 -21.90
CA LEU A 104 -6.69 -12.23 -21.31
C LEU A 104 -6.91 -13.47 -22.17
N CYS A 105 -7.29 -13.31 -23.45
CA CYS A 105 -7.56 -14.44 -24.35
C CYS A 105 -6.37 -15.41 -24.46
N PRO A 106 -5.11 -14.95 -24.64
CA PRO A 106 -3.95 -15.84 -24.60
C PRO A 106 -3.73 -16.53 -23.24
N ALA A 107 -4.05 -15.86 -22.13
CA ALA A 107 -3.95 -16.45 -20.80
C ALA A 107 -4.94 -17.62 -20.61
N LEU A 108 -6.13 -17.56 -21.21
CA LEU A 108 -7.13 -18.63 -21.19
C LEU A 108 -6.67 -19.94 -21.85
N ALA A 109 -5.75 -19.83 -22.82
CA ALA A 109 -5.18 -20.95 -23.57
C ALA A 109 -3.80 -21.42 -23.03
N ARG A 110 -3.28 -20.77 -21.99
CA ARG A 110 -1.92 -21.05 -21.48
C ARG A 110 -1.88 -22.39 -20.72
N ASN A 111 -0.70 -23.01 -20.68
CA ASN A 111 -0.41 -24.24 -19.92
C ASN A 111 -1.31 -25.44 -20.29
N GLY A 112 -1.72 -25.53 -21.56
CA GLY A 112 -2.58 -26.63 -22.04
C GLY A 112 -4.04 -26.51 -21.63
N MET A 113 -4.44 -25.40 -21.00
CA MET A 113 -5.84 -25.09 -20.72
C MET A 113 -6.51 -24.51 -21.97
N SER A 114 -7.83 -24.60 -22.02
CA SER A 114 -8.70 -24.05 -23.07
C SER A 114 -9.95 -23.45 -22.42
N ILE A 115 -9.73 -22.53 -21.47
CA ILE A 115 -10.82 -21.91 -20.71
C ILE A 115 -11.68 -21.07 -21.68
N PRO A 116 -13.00 -21.30 -21.77
CA PRO A 116 -13.86 -20.52 -22.66
C PRO A 116 -13.97 -19.07 -22.18
N PHE A 117 -13.77 -18.10 -23.09
CA PHE A 117 -13.94 -16.67 -22.78
C PHE A 117 -15.38 -16.35 -22.35
N ASP A 118 -16.35 -17.00 -22.99
CA ASP A 118 -17.77 -16.96 -22.64
C ASP A 118 -18.13 -17.72 -21.35
N GLY A 119 -17.19 -18.48 -20.79
CA GLY A 119 -17.28 -19.08 -19.47
C GLY A 119 -17.06 -18.09 -18.32
N ILE A 120 -16.68 -16.84 -18.59
CA ILE A 120 -16.54 -15.79 -17.57
C ILE A 120 -17.92 -15.23 -17.24
N HIS A 121 -18.44 -15.57 -16.05
CA HIS A 121 -19.79 -15.19 -15.61
C HIS A 121 -19.80 -13.96 -14.71
N THR A 122 -18.73 -13.73 -13.95
CA THR A 122 -18.65 -12.64 -12.97
C THR A 122 -17.29 -11.94 -13.01
N ILE A 123 -17.32 -10.62 -12.95
CA ILE A 123 -16.16 -9.75 -12.68
C ILE A 123 -16.32 -9.23 -11.26
N ILE A 124 -15.31 -9.42 -10.40
CA ILE A 124 -15.31 -8.89 -9.03
C ILE A 124 -14.36 -7.71 -8.93
N LEU A 125 -14.86 -6.57 -8.45
CA LEU A 125 -14.03 -5.40 -8.13
C LEU A 125 -13.93 -5.27 -6.62
N LEU A 126 -12.72 -5.46 -6.10
CA LEU A 126 -12.46 -5.55 -4.66
C LEU A 126 -12.58 -4.19 -3.95
N GLU A 127 -12.39 -3.08 -4.65
CA GLU A 127 -12.47 -1.73 -4.09
C GLU A 127 -12.87 -0.73 -5.18
N LEU A 128 -12.98 0.55 -4.82
CA LEU A 128 -13.19 1.62 -5.79
C LEU A 128 -12.01 1.63 -6.78
N HIS A 129 -12.29 1.31 -8.04
CA HIS A 129 -11.32 1.37 -9.12
C HIS A 129 -11.72 2.46 -10.13
N PRO A 130 -11.17 3.69 -10.03
CA PRO A 130 -11.60 4.83 -10.85
C PRO A 130 -11.38 4.68 -12.36
N PHE A 131 -10.63 3.66 -12.76
CA PHE A 131 -10.19 3.46 -14.13
C PHE A 131 -10.73 2.17 -14.77
N ALA A 132 -11.63 1.48 -14.07
CA ALA A 132 -12.19 0.22 -14.55
C ALA A 132 -13.13 0.37 -15.75
N ALA A 133 -13.62 1.59 -16.02
CA ALA A 133 -14.74 1.82 -16.94
C ALA A 133 -14.50 1.29 -18.36
N HIS A 134 -13.36 1.58 -18.97
CA HIS A 134 -13.06 1.11 -20.32
C HIS A 134 -12.99 -0.42 -20.41
N ALA A 135 -12.34 -1.06 -19.43
CA ALA A 135 -12.25 -2.52 -19.38
C ALA A 135 -13.63 -3.17 -19.16
N ILE A 136 -14.46 -2.62 -18.26
CA ILE A 136 -15.82 -3.11 -18.02
C ILE A 136 -16.68 -2.96 -19.26
N GLN A 137 -16.66 -1.79 -19.91
CA GLN A 137 -17.44 -1.55 -21.12
C GLN A 137 -17.08 -2.54 -22.23
N GLU A 138 -15.79 -2.75 -22.45
CA GLU A 138 -15.32 -3.70 -23.45
C GLU A 138 -15.75 -5.14 -23.10
N ILE A 139 -15.59 -5.57 -21.85
CA ILE A 139 -15.98 -6.94 -21.44
C ILE A 139 -17.50 -7.13 -21.55
N VAL A 140 -18.30 -6.20 -21.04
CA VAL A 140 -19.78 -6.28 -21.09
C VAL A 140 -20.28 -6.23 -22.54
N SER A 141 -19.59 -5.52 -23.44
CA SER A 141 -19.96 -5.51 -24.86
C SER A 141 -19.77 -6.86 -25.54
N ARG A 142 -18.76 -7.64 -25.12
CA ARG A 142 -18.46 -8.97 -25.66
C ARG A 142 -19.15 -10.11 -24.90
N LEU A 143 -19.47 -9.89 -23.62
CA LEU A 143 -20.15 -10.81 -22.71
C LEU A 143 -21.35 -10.12 -22.03
N PRO A 144 -22.47 -9.90 -22.75
CA PRO A 144 -23.61 -9.16 -22.20
C PRO A 144 -24.23 -9.79 -20.93
N GLN A 145 -24.03 -11.10 -20.73
CA GLN A 145 -24.50 -11.86 -19.58
C GLN A 145 -23.68 -11.62 -18.30
N VAL A 146 -22.46 -11.09 -18.42
CA VAL A 146 -21.52 -11.00 -17.31
C VAL A 146 -22.07 -10.10 -16.20
N LYS A 147 -21.91 -10.55 -14.94
CA LYS A 147 -22.21 -9.74 -13.76
C LYS A 147 -20.97 -9.02 -13.28
N VAL A 148 -21.13 -7.77 -12.84
CA VAL A 148 -20.09 -7.00 -12.16
C VAL A 148 -20.45 -6.97 -10.67
N ALA A 149 -19.74 -7.77 -9.89
CA ALA A 149 -19.91 -7.90 -8.45
C ALA A 149 -18.95 -6.96 -7.70
N CYS A 150 -19.48 -6.08 -6.85
CA CYS A 150 -18.67 -5.06 -6.18
C CYS A 150 -19.38 -4.46 -4.96
N SER A 151 -18.70 -3.58 -4.22
CA SER A 151 -19.31 -2.86 -3.10
C SER A 151 -20.37 -1.84 -3.59
N PRO A 152 -21.32 -1.41 -2.72
CA PRO A 152 -22.33 -0.42 -3.08
C PRO A 152 -21.76 0.90 -3.63
N LEU A 153 -20.61 1.35 -3.11
CA LEU A 153 -19.91 2.53 -3.59
C LEU A 153 -19.46 2.37 -5.05
N MET A 154 -18.82 1.23 -5.37
CA MET A 154 -18.34 0.96 -6.72
C MET A 154 -19.50 0.75 -7.70
N ALA A 155 -20.57 0.08 -7.27
CA ALA A 155 -21.78 -0.12 -8.06
C ALA A 155 -22.43 1.22 -8.45
N ALA A 156 -22.57 2.15 -7.50
CA ALA A 156 -23.08 3.50 -7.77
C ALA A 156 -22.15 4.26 -8.74
N PHE A 157 -20.83 4.18 -8.54
CA PHE A 157 -19.84 4.81 -9.42
C PHE A 157 -19.93 4.32 -10.88
N LEU A 158 -20.30 3.05 -11.10
CA LEU A 158 -20.40 2.44 -12.42
C LEU A 158 -21.72 2.70 -13.14
N SER A 159 -22.80 3.00 -12.42
CA SER A 159 -24.17 3.00 -12.96
C SER A 159 -24.94 4.30 -12.80
N ASP A 160 -24.56 5.18 -11.87
CA ASP A 160 -25.20 6.48 -11.65
C ASP A 160 -24.30 7.60 -12.18
N ALA A 161 -24.77 8.28 -13.23
CA ALA A 161 -24.00 9.32 -13.92
C ALA A 161 -23.78 10.57 -13.05
N ASP A 162 -24.75 10.93 -12.20
CA ASP A 162 -24.67 12.11 -11.32
C ASP A 162 -23.68 11.83 -10.18
N PHE A 163 -23.81 10.65 -9.56
CA PHE A 163 -22.88 10.20 -8.53
C PHE A 163 -21.45 10.10 -9.07
N PHE A 164 -21.29 9.48 -10.24
CA PHE A 164 -20.00 9.42 -10.95
C PHE A 164 -19.40 10.80 -11.17
N SER A 165 -20.19 11.75 -11.67
CA SER A 165 -19.73 13.12 -11.97
C SER A 165 -19.21 13.81 -10.70
N GLY A 166 -19.95 13.70 -9.60
CA GLY A 166 -19.55 14.25 -8.30
C GLY A 166 -18.29 13.62 -7.71
N MET A 167 -18.18 12.28 -7.79
CA MET A 167 -16.99 11.54 -7.35
C MET A 167 -15.78 11.88 -8.20
N ARG A 168 -15.89 11.84 -9.54
CA ARG A 168 -14.80 12.19 -10.46
C ARG A 168 -14.29 13.60 -10.21
N LYS A 169 -15.19 14.58 -10.06
CA LYS A 169 -14.83 15.96 -9.72
C LYS A 169 -14.01 16.00 -8.43
N SER A 170 -14.52 15.37 -7.36
CA SER A 170 -13.85 15.32 -6.06
C SER A 170 -12.46 14.68 -6.13
N LEU A 171 -12.33 13.56 -6.83
CA LEU A 171 -11.06 12.85 -7.01
C LEU A 171 -10.03 13.71 -7.77
N CYS A 172 -10.42 14.31 -8.90
CA CYS A 172 -9.54 15.15 -9.71
C CYS A 172 -9.14 16.45 -9.00
N GLU A 173 -10.03 17.03 -8.19
CA GLU A 173 -9.69 18.19 -7.35
C GLU A 173 -8.71 17.81 -6.23
N ASN A 174 -8.81 16.60 -5.67
CA ASN A 174 -7.95 16.11 -4.60
C ASN A 174 -6.53 15.79 -5.07
N ASP A 175 -6.36 15.08 -6.18
CA ASP A 175 -5.05 14.63 -6.68
C ASP A 175 -4.82 15.11 -8.12
N ALA A 176 -3.92 16.09 -8.27
CA ALA A 176 -3.58 16.67 -9.57
C ALA A 176 -2.86 15.68 -10.51
N HIS A 177 -2.36 14.55 -10.00
CA HIS A 177 -1.74 13.51 -10.80
C HIS A 177 -2.75 12.53 -11.42
N LEU A 178 -4.02 12.58 -10.97
CA LEU A 178 -5.11 11.80 -11.55
C LEU A 178 -5.53 12.40 -12.89
N PRO A 179 -5.35 11.67 -14.02
CA PRO A 179 -5.75 12.18 -15.32
C PRO A 179 -7.27 12.15 -15.45
N ALA A 180 -7.94 13.30 -15.37
CA ALA A 180 -9.40 13.37 -15.47
C ALA A 180 -9.97 12.71 -16.74
N LYS A 181 -9.19 12.67 -17.83
CA LYS A 181 -9.57 12.04 -19.10
C LYS A 181 -9.63 10.50 -19.02
N SER A 182 -8.90 9.88 -18.09
CA SER A 182 -8.91 8.42 -17.91
C SER A 182 -9.95 7.93 -16.90
N ILE A 183 -10.66 8.84 -16.25
CA ILE A 183 -11.79 8.51 -15.36
C ILE A 183 -13.06 8.77 -16.16
N THR A 184 -13.63 7.70 -16.71
CA THR A 184 -14.79 7.74 -17.60
C THR A 184 -15.97 7.00 -16.97
N PHE A 185 -17.19 7.38 -17.36
CA PHE A 185 -18.39 6.74 -16.85
C PHE A 185 -18.61 5.42 -17.58
N ALA A 186 -18.80 4.34 -16.82
CA ALA A 186 -18.99 3.01 -17.40
C ALA A 186 -20.41 2.79 -17.94
N GLY A 187 -21.44 3.32 -17.25
CA GLY A 187 -22.83 3.16 -17.65
C GLY A 187 -23.33 1.72 -17.55
N VAL A 188 -22.88 0.98 -16.52
CA VAL A 188 -23.24 -0.44 -16.35
C VAL A 188 -24.73 -0.56 -16.01
N PRO A 189 -25.51 -1.38 -16.74
CA PRO A 189 -26.91 -1.60 -16.42
C PRO A 189 -27.09 -2.19 -15.01
N GLN A 190 -28.12 -1.77 -14.28
CA GLN A 190 -28.44 -2.32 -12.95
C GLN A 190 -28.64 -3.83 -12.98
N SER A 191 -29.17 -4.38 -14.08
CA SER A 191 -29.30 -5.83 -14.30
C SER A 191 -27.97 -6.58 -14.27
N ASN A 192 -26.87 -5.91 -14.57
CA ASN A 192 -25.54 -6.49 -14.63
C ASN A 192 -24.76 -6.28 -13.33
N LEU A 193 -25.27 -5.50 -12.38
CA LEU A 193 -24.60 -5.28 -11.09
C LEU A 193 -25.03 -6.32 -10.05
N SER A 194 -24.06 -6.78 -9.26
CA SER A 194 -24.29 -7.60 -8.07
C SER A 194 -23.60 -6.93 -6.89
N LEU A 195 -24.32 -6.73 -5.78
CA LEU A 195 -23.76 -6.10 -4.59
C LEU A 195 -23.14 -7.18 -3.69
N LEU A 196 -21.91 -6.92 -3.27
CA LEU A 196 -21.20 -7.76 -2.30
C LEU A 196 -21.11 -7.05 -0.96
N GLU A 197 -21.46 -7.77 0.09
CA GLU A 197 -21.34 -7.38 1.50
C GLU A 197 -20.61 -8.47 2.29
N ASP A 198 -20.22 -8.17 3.53
CA ASP A 198 -19.59 -9.15 4.42
C ASP A 198 -20.46 -10.42 4.55
N GLY A 199 -19.83 -11.59 4.39
CA GLY A 199 -20.53 -12.88 4.45
C GLY A 199 -21.22 -13.31 3.14
N SER A 200 -21.16 -12.50 2.08
CA SER A 200 -21.64 -12.92 0.75
C SER A 200 -20.83 -14.10 0.22
N ALA A 201 -21.47 -14.94 -0.59
CA ALA A 201 -20.81 -16.03 -1.32
C ALA A 201 -20.96 -15.82 -2.82
N VAL A 202 -19.86 -15.92 -3.58
CA VAL A 202 -19.85 -15.81 -5.04
C VAL A 202 -19.59 -17.19 -5.66
N PRO A 203 -20.57 -17.80 -6.33
CA PRO A 203 -20.37 -19.10 -6.97
C PRO A 203 -19.46 -18.97 -8.19
N VAL A 204 -18.45 -19.84 -8.28
CA VAL A 204 -17.62 -20.00 -9.48
C VAL A 204 -18.16 -21.14 -10.34
N PHE A 205 -18.49 -22.28 -9.73
CA PHE A 205 -19.04 -23.45 -10.41
C PHE A 205 -20.00 -24.21 -9.49
N GLY A 206 -21.29 -23.84 -9.53
CA GLY A 206 -22.33 -24.45 -8.70
C GLY A 206 -21.92 -24.59 -7.23
N GLU A 207 -22.18 -25.76 -6.64
CA GLU A 207 -21.78 -26.07 -5.26
C GLU A 207 -20.30 -26.42 -5.08
N CYS A 208 -19.55 -26.53 -6.18
CA CYS A 208 -18.17 -27.02 -6.16
C CYS A 208 -17.20 -25.99 -5.60
N ARG A 209 -17.35 -24.72 -5.97
CA ARG A 209 -16.48 -23.63 -5.51
C ARG A 209 -17.23 -22.33 -5.32
N HIS A 210 -17.11 -21.78 -4.12
CA HIS A 210 -17.66 -20.48 -3.73
C HIS A 210 -16.57 -19.62 -3.11
N LEU A 211 -16.49 -18.36 -3.53
CA LEU A 211 -15.64 -17.36 -2.91
C LEU A 211 -16.42 -16.72 -1.76
N LEU A 212 -15.83 -16.67 -0.58
CA LEU A 212 -16.46 -16.07 0.60
C LEU A 212 -15.96 -14.64 0.79
N VAL A 213 -16.88 -13.70 0.94
CA VAL A 213 -16.56 -12.27 1.03
C VAL A 213 -16.36 -11.85 2.49
N ALA A 214 -15.30 -11.10 2.75
CA ALA A 214 -15.07 -10.38 4.00
C ALA A 214 -14.79 -8.90 3.78
N THR A 215 -15.17 -8.06 4.73
CA THR A 215 -14.86 -6.61 4.72
C THR A 215 -13.92 -6.18 5.86
N GLY A 216 -13.64 -7.09 6.80
CA GLY A 216 -13.04 -6.75 8.09
C GLY A 216 -13.98 -5.95 8.99
N ASP A 217 -13.49 -5.58 10.17
CA ASP A 217 -14.24 -4.80 11.16
C ASP A 217 -14.40 -3.33 10.75
N LEU A 218 -15.63 -2.99 10.33
CA LEU A 218 -16.02 -1.62 9.94
C LEU A 218 -16.61 -0.80 11.09
N SER A 219 -16.64 -1.29 12.33
CA SER A 219 -17.38 -0.67 13.44
C SER A 219 -16.93 0.76 13.72
N ALA A 220 -15.63 0.99 13.82
CA ALA A 220 -15.06 2.33 14.04
C ALA A 220 -15.36 3.29 12.88
N ALA A 221 -15.15 2.83 11.64
CA ALA A 221 -15.41 3.62 10.44
C ALA A 221 -16.89 4.00 10.31
N ARG A 222 -17.80 3.04 10.52
CA ARG A 222 -19.25 3.27 10.46
C ARG A 222 -19.74 4.22 11.53
N GLU A 223 -19.23 4.09 12.75
CA GLU A 223 -19.59 5.01 13.83
C GLU A 223 -19.13 6.44 13.51
N ARG A 224 -17.95 6.59 12.93
CA ARG A 224 -17.45 7.89 12.43
C ARG A 224 -18.30 8.43 11.28
N TRP A 225 -18.59 7.62 10.25
CA TRP A 225 -19.44 8.03 9.13
C TRP A 225 -20.83 8.47 9.59
N ARG A 226 -21.42 7.80 10.59
CA ARG A 226 -22.70 8.18 11.19
C ARG A 226 -22.69 9.57 11.81
N ARG A 227 -21.55 9.99 12.38
CA ARG A 227 -21.38 11.31 13.01
C ARG A 227 -21.07 12.40 11.98
N GLU A 228 -20.24 12.08 11.00
CA GLU A 228 -19.66 13.05 10.06
C GLU A 228 -20.54 13.31 8.82
N ARG A 229 -21.34 12.33 8.37
CA ARG A 229 -22.05 12.42 7.09
C ARG A 229 -23.56 12.60 7.28
N ARG A 230 -24.08 13.72 6.80
CA ARG A 230 -25.53 13.96 6.68
C ARG A 230 -26.04 13.19 5.45
N ASN A 231 -26.97 12.26 5.67
CA ASN A 231 -27.57 11.30 4.72
C ASN A 231 -26.82 9.96 4.59
N LYS A 232 -27.53 8.89 5.00
CA LYS A 232 -27.00 7.55 5.35
C LYS A 232 -27.06 6.54 4.19
N LEU A 233 -26.74 6.94 2.96
CA LEU A 233 -26.83 5.99 1.84
C LEU A 233 -25.63 5.03 1.84
N LYS A 234 -25.89 3.73 1.65
CA LYS A 234 -24.88 2.67 1.69
C LYS A 234 -23.71 2.91 0.71
N HIS A 235 -23.96 3.52 -0.44
CA HIS A 235 -22.93 3.80 -1.45
C HIS A 235 -21.97 4.93 -1.07
N PHE A 236 -22.11 5.56 0.11
CA PHE A 236 -21.08 6.42 0.66
C PHE A 236 -20.08 5.65 1.52
N GLU A 237 -20.39 4.44 2.00
CA GLU A 237 -19.46 3.63 2.81
C GLU A 237 -18.30 3.13 1.94
N SER A 238 -17.08 3.63 2.19
CA SER A 238 -15.86 3.20 1.51
C SER A 238 -15.23 2.03 2.25
N TYR A 239 -15.27 0.85 1.65
CA TYR A 239 -14.57 -0.32 2.15
C TYR A 239 -14.13 -1.20 0.98
N ALA A 240 -13.07 -1.96 1.25
CA ALA A 240 -12.57 -2.96 0.34
C ALA A 240 -13.14 -4.35 0.70
N LEU A 241 -13.15 -5.23 -0.30
CA LEU A 241 -13.63 -6.60 -0.22
C LEU A 241 -12.41 -7.53 -0.27
N PHE A 242 -12.41 -8.51 0.62
CA PHE A 242 -11.48 -9.62 0.66
C PHE A 242 -12.23 -10.87 0.22
N LEU A 243 -11.64 -11.69 -0.64
CA LEU A 243 -12.27 -12.93 -1.10
C LEU A 243 -11.46 -14.13 -0.63
N TYR A 244 -12.05 -14.92 0.24
CA TYR A 244 -11.49 -16.20 0.63
C TYR A 244 -11.91 -17.28 -0.37
N ASP A 245 -10.91 -18.01 -0.87
CA ASP A 245 -11.06 -19.13 -1.79
C ASP A 245 -10.74 -20.44 -1.07
N PRO A 246 -11.76 -21.22 -0.66
CA PRO A 246 -11.57 -22.44 0.12
C PRO A 246 -10.86 -23.54 -0.69
N SER A 247 -10.96 -23.54 -2.03
CA SER A 247 -10.29 -24.55 -2.86
C SER A 247 -8.76 -24.47 -2.77
N PHE A 248 -8.22 -23.28 -2.49
CA PHE A 248 -6.78 -23.05 -2.40
C PHE A 248 -6.34 -22.56 -1.02
N TYR A 249 -7.26 -22.41 -0.06
CA TYR A 249 -6.97 -21.79 1.24
C TYR A 249 -6.28 -20.43 1.06
N ALA A 250 -6.78 -19.62 0.14
CA ALA A 250 -6.13 -18.38 -0.30
C ALA A 250 -7.06 -17.17 -0.11
N MET A 251 -6.50 -16.07 0.38
CA MET A 251 -7.20 -14.79 0.45
C MET A 251 -6.80 -13.90 -0.73
N LEU A 252 -7.76 -13.51 -1.56
CA LEU A 252 -7.57 -12.45 -2.53
C LEU A 252 -7.81 -11.09 -1.88
N ALA A 253 -6.75 -10.31 -1.78
CA ALA A 253 -6.73 -9.02 -1.12
C ALA A 253 -6.80 -7.85 -2.13
N PRO A 254 -7.47 -6.75 -1.76
CA PRO A 254 -7.55 -5.54 -2.56
C PRO A 254 -6.18 -4.85 -2.65
N PRO A 255 -5.96 -3.99 -3.66
CA PRO A 255 -4.73 -3.21 -3.79
C PRO A 255 -4.40 -2.35 -2.56
N SER A 256 -5.40 -1.84 -1.83
CA SER A 256 -5.14 -1.07 -0.62
C SER A 256 -4.48 -1.89 0.51
N ALA A 257 -4.66 -3.21 0.55
CA ALA A 257 -4.21 -4.06 1.65
C ALA A 257 -2.69 -4.00 1.86
N GLY A 258 -1.92 -3.84 0.77
CA GLY A 258 -0.50 -3.54 0.84
C GLY A 258 0.24 -3.87 -0.44
N ALA A 259 1.20 -3.03 -0.77
CA ALA A 259 2.14 -3.23 -1.86
C ALA A 259 3.39 -3.96 -1.34
N HIS A 260 3.77 -5.01 -2.07
CA HIS A 260 4.89 -5.87 -1.75
C HIS A 260 5.86 -5.93 -2.92
N PHE A 261 7.16 -5.98 -2.62
CA PHE A 261 8.20 -5.83 -3.63
C PHE A 261 9.36 -6.82 -3.44
N ASP A 262 9.05 -8.13 -3.33
CA ASP A 262 10.06 -9.20 -3.20
C ASP A 262 11.18 -9.14 -4.28
N TRP A 263 10.85 -8.61 -5.46
CA TRP A 263 11.78 -8.47 -6.58
C TRP A 263 12.67 -7.22 -6.50
N LEU A 264 12.30 -6.23 -5.68
CA LEU A 264 12.99 -4.94 -5.63
C LEU A 264 14.44 -5.04 -5.15
N PRO A 265 14.82 -5.89 -4.18
CA PRO A 265 16.22 -6.11 -3.79
C PRO A 265 17.17 -6.50 -4.95
N PHE A 266 16.62 -7.10 -6.02
CA PHE A 266 17.39 -7.45 -7.22
C PHE A 266 17.70 -6.22 -8.12
N VAL A 267 17.05 -5.10 -7.87
CA VAL A 267 17.20 -3.83 -8.62
C VAL A 267 17.80 -2.74 -7.74
N VAL A 268 17.28 -2.60 -6.53
CA VAL A 268 17.74 -1.68 -5.48
C VAL A 268 18.17 -2.53 -4.29
N HIS A 269 19.48 -2.76 -4.16
CA HIS A 269 20.07 -3.68 -3.19
C HIS A 269 19.82 -3.29 -1.73
N GLU A 270 19.57 -2.02 -1.46
CA GLU A 270 19.18 -1.52 -0.15
C GLU A 270 17.71 -1.76 0.18
N ALA A 271 16.87 -2.21 -0.75
CA ALA A 271 15.47 -2.48 -0.46
C ALA A 271 15.29 -3.69 0.45
N ASP A 272 14.42 -3.56 1.45
CA ASP A 272 13.99 -4.66 2.29
C ASP A 272 12.98 -5.53 1.53
N ALA A 273 13.31 -6.81 1.33
CA ALA A 273 12.41 -7.78 0.70
C ALA A 273 11.11 -7.96 1.49
N ALA A 274 11.16 -7.78 2.82
CA ALA A 274 9.99 -7.94 3.69
C ALA A 274 9.07 -6.71 3.73
N ALA A 275 9.44 -5.60 3.07
CA ALA A 275 8.66 -4.37 3.11
C ALA A 275 7.26 -4.57 2.49
N LEU A 276 6.23 -4.41 3.33
CA LEU A 276 4.83 -4.47 2.95
C LEU A 276 4.16 -3.12 3.25
N LEU A 277 3.97 -2.29 2.22
CA LEU A 277 3.47 -0.93 2.39
C LEU A 277 1.95 -0.85 2.19
N PRO A 278 1.13 -0.62 3.23
CA PRO A 278 -0.29 -0.36 3.05
C PRO A 278 -0.50 0.91 2.21
N LEU A 279 -1.46 0.88 1.29
CA LEU A 279 -1.71 2.02 0.40
C LEU A 279 -3.00 2.75 0.75
N PRO A 280 -3.01 4.09 0.71
CA PRO A 280 -4.24 4.84 0.83
C PRO A 280 -5.17 4.58 -0.36
N ASP A 281 -6.47 4.42 -0.08
CA ASP A 281 -7.51 4.33 -1.11
C ASP A 281 -7.65 5.65 -1.88
N PHE A 282 -8.39 5.63 -2.99
CA PHE A 282 -8.62 6.85 -3.78
C PHE A 282 -9.51 7.87 -3.06
N LEU A 283 -10.23 7.46 -2.02
CA LEU A 283 -11.06 8.34 -1.20
C LEU A 283 -10.29 8.99 -0.06
N SER A 284 -9.00 8.69 0.07
CA SER A 284 -8.10 9.33 1.01
C SER A 284 -7.85 10.78 0.61
N LEU A 285 -8.23 11.69 1.49
CA LEU A 285 -8.02 13.12 1.38
C LEU A 285 -6.52 13.43 1.41
N GLN A 286 -6.07 14.28 0.49
CA GLN A 286 -4.65 14.71 0.38
C GLN A 286 -4.49 16.23 0.51
N LYS A 287 -5.59 16.99 0.50
CA LYS A 287 -5.62 18.46 0.59
C LYS A 287 -6.50 18.92 1.75
N SER A 288 -6.19 20.08 2.34
CA SER A 288 -6.92 20.63 3.49
C SER A 288 -8.38 21.03 3.21
N THR A 289 -8.74 21.30 1.96
CA THR A 289 -10.07 21.79 1.56
C THR A 289 -10.83 20.81 0.66
N GLY A 290 -10.61 19.50 0.80
CA GLY A 290 -11.26 18.54 -0.09
C GLY A 290 -12.74 18.30 0.20
N SER A 291 -13.37 17.59 -0.73
CA SER A 291 -14.79 17.23 -0.71
C SER A 291 -15.19 16.45 0.54
N SER A 292 -16.45 16.60 0.98
CA SER A 292 -17.04 15.83 2.09
C SER A 292 -17.16 14.32 1.80
N LEU A 293 -16.90 13.90 0.55
CA LEU A 293 -16.83 12.48 0.17
C LEU A 293 -15.50 11.84 0.56
N LEU A 294 -14.45 12.63 0.70
CA LEU A 294 -13.09 12.18 0.95
C LEU A 294 -12.79 12.21 2.45
N GLU A 295 -11.90 11.33 2.91
CA GLU A 295 -11.59 11.18 4.33
C GLU A 295 -10.10 11.26 4.61
N VAL A 296 -9.73 11.85 5.74
CA VAL A 296 -8.36 11.74 6.23
C VAL A 296 -8.04 10.27 6.44
N TRP A 297 -6.96 9.80 5.84
CA TRP A 297 -6.56 8.40 5.93
C TRP A 297 -6.14 8.06 7.36
N ARG A 298 -6.77 7.02 7.93
CA ARG A 298 -6.50 6.50 9.26
C ARG A 298 -5.84 5.14 9.11
N LEU A 299 -4.52 5.10 9.22
CA LEU A 299 -3.73 3.93 8.86
C LEU A 299 -3.99 2.76 9.85
N SER A 300 -4.05 2.99 11.16
CA SER A 300 -4.43 1.92 12.10
C SER A 300 -5.82 1.34 11.83
N GLU A 301 -6.83 2.18 11.53
CA GLU A 301 -8.17 1.69 11.16
C GLU A 301 -8.14 0.87 9.86
N HIS A 302 -7.27 1.24 8.90
CA HIS A 302 -7.07 0.47 7.69
C HIS A 302 -6.44 -0.88 7.98
N ALA A 303 -5.32 -0.91 8.72
CA ALA A 303 -4.64 -2.15 9.07
C ALA A 303 -5.53 -3.11 9.85
N HIS A 304 -6.27 -2.60 10.84
CA HIS A 304 -7.24 -3.38 11.63
C HIS A 304 -8.27 -4.08 10.74
N ARG A 305 -8.78 -3.41 9.71
CA ARG A 305 -9.71 -4.04 8.74
C ARG A 305 -9.06 -5.18 7.96
N VAL A 306 -7.82 -5.01 7.52
CA VAL A 306 -7.09 -6.05 6.78
C VAL A 306 -6.86 -7.28 7.67
N ILE A 307 -6.39 -7.06 8.91
CA ILE A 307 -6.10 -8.12 9.88
C ILE A 307 -7.37 -8.89 10.22
N THR A 308 -8.43 -8.19 10.62
CA THR A 308 -9.71 -8.83 10.98
C THR A 308 -10.40 -9.52 9.81
N ALA A 309 -10.16 -9.09 8.56
CA ALA A 309 -10.62 -9.82 7.39
C ALA A 309 -9.89 -11.16 7.20
N LEU A 310 -8.57 -11.20 7.44
CA LEU A 310 -7.76 -12.43 7.41
C LEU A 310 -8.12 -13.37 8.56
N GLU A 311 -8.27 -12.85 9.78
CA GLU A 311 -8.61 -13.62 10.98
C GLU A 311 -9.97 -14.33 10.88
N LYS A 312 -10.88 -13.84 10.03
CA LYS A 312 -12.16 -14.49 9.76
C LYS A 312 -12.01 -15.88 9.11
N PHE A 313 -10.88 -16.14 8.47
CA PHE A 313 -10.55 -17.40 7.80
C PHE A 313 -9.17 -17.89 8.26
N PRO A 314 -9.07 -18.47 9.47
CA PRO A 314 -7.80 -18.92 10.05
C PRO A 314 -7.10 -20.00 9.22
N GLU A 315 -7.82 -20.67 8.32
CA GLU A 315 -7.26 -21.66 7.40
C GLU A 315 -6.49 -21.02 6.23
N THR A 316 -6.42 -19.69 6.13
CA THR A 316 -5.73 -19.00 5.04
C THR A 316 -4.24 -19.27 5.07
N GLN A 317 -3.75 -19.96 4.04
CA GLN A 317 -2.33 -20.30 3.88
C GLN A 317 -1.60 -19.34 2.93
N ARG A 318 -2.33 -18.59 2.11
CA ARG A 318 -1.77 -17.73 1.04
C ARG A 318 -2.53 -16.43 0.94
N VAL A 319 -1.83 -15.33 0.68
CA VAL A 319 -2.44 -14.01 0.43
C VAL A 319 -2.06 -13.56 -0.99
N LEU A 320 -3.06 -13.50 -1.86
CA LEU A 320 -2.94 -13.11 -3.27
C LEU A 320 -3.45 -11.67 -3.43
N THR A 321 -2.56 -10.73 -3.73
CA THR A 321 -2.95 -9.33 -3.92
C THR A 321 -3.24 -9.08 -5.40
N ALA A 322 -4.42 -8.52 -5.70
CA ALA A 322 -4.84 -8.31 -7.08
C ALA A 322 -3.87 -7.43 -7.91
N CYS A 323 -3.12 -6.54 -7.25
CA CYS A 323 -2.19 -5.63 -7.93
C CYS A 323 -0.68 -5.90 -7.69
N TYR A 324 -0.30 -6.80 -6.79
CA TYR A 324 1.10 -7.01 -6.41
C TYR A 324 1.54 -8.49 -6.37
N GLY A 325 0.64 -9.42 -6.71
CA GLY A 325 0.92 -10.86 -6.68
C GLY A 325 0.74 -11.49 -5.30
N GLU A 326 1.23 -12.72 -5.12
CA GLU A 326 1.23 -13.40 -3.82
C GLU A 326 2.31 -12.82 -2.90
N VAL A 327 2.01 -12.74 -1.60
CA VAL A 327 2.98 -12.36 -0.56
C VAL A 327 3.60 -13.59 0.08
N SER A 328 4.92 -13.57 0.22
CA SER A 328 5.70 -14.60 0.89
C SER A 328 5.35 -14.70 2.39
N GLY A 329 5.16 -15.93 2.91
CA GLY A 329 5.01 -16.19 4.36
C GLY A 329 3.59 -16.50 4.86
N GLY A 330 2.60 -16.68 3.97
CA GLY A 330 1.23 -17.00 4.34
C GLY A 330 0.49 -15.85 5.07
N ALA A 331 -0.66 -16.14 5.67
CA ALA A 331 -1.47 -15.10 6.33
C ALA A 331 -0.79 -14.52 7.58
N ASP A 332 -0.23 -15.36 8.44
CA ASP A 332 0.45 -14.90 9.67
C ASP A 332 1.66 -14.03 9.34
N GLY A 333 2.49 -14.46 8.37
CA GLY A 333 3.64 -13.68 7.92
C GLY A 333 3.22 -12.37 7.24
N TYR A 334 2.07 -12.33 6.57
CA TYR A 334 1.50 -11.10 6.03
C TYR A 334 1.07 -10.14 7.14
N VAL A 335 0.34 -10.64 8.14
CA VAL A 335 -0.14 -9.85 9.29
C VAL A 335 1.04 -9.27 10.06
N GLU A 336 2.04 -10.07 10.39
CA GLU A 336 3.23 -9.62 11.12
C GLU A 336 3.95 -8.49 10.38
N ARG A 337 4.20 -8.64 9.07
CA ARG A 337 4.84 -7.60 8.24
C ARG A 337 3.99 -6.33 8.14
N LEU A 338 2.67 -6.49 8.03
CA LEU A 338 1.74 -5.37 7.97
C LEU A 338 1.77 -4.58 9.29
N GLU A 339 1.65 -5.26 10.42
CA GLU A 339 1.68 -4.65 11.75
C GLU A 339 2.99 -3.89 12.00
N GLN A 340 4.13 -4.54 11.72
CA GLN A 340 5.45 -3.90 11.85
C GLN A 340 5.56 -2.64 10.99
N THR A 341 5.06 -2.70 9.75
CA THR A 341 5.14 -1.55 8.84
C THR A 341 4.17 -0.44 9.25
N VAL A 342 2.95 -0.80 9.66
CA VAL A 342 1.94 0.13 10.16
C VAL A 342 2.44 0.86 11.39
N GLN A 343 3.06 0.15 12.34
CA GLN A 343 3.67 0.75 13.52
C GLN A 343 4.69 1.82 13.14
N LYS A 344 5.65 1.51 12.25
CA LYS A 344 6.67 2.47 11.80
C LYS A 344 6.06 3.68 11.09
N LEU A 345 5.04 3.48 10.26
CA LEU A 345 4.35 4.56 9.56
C LEU A 345 3.55 5.45 10.54
N GLU A 346 2.89 4.87 11.53
CA GLU A 346 2.18 5.60 12.59
C GLU A 346 3.16 6.40 13.46
N GLU A 347 4.33 5.85 13.80
CA GLU A 347 5.39 6.59 14.48
C GLU A 347 5.88 7.79 13.67
N LEU A 348 6.03 7.63 12.35
CA LEU A 348 6.38 8.74 11.45
C LEU A 348 5.27 9.81 11.42
N ARG A 349 4.01 9.40 11.29
CA ARG A 349 2.84 10.29 11.32
C ARG A 349 2.77 11.05 12.65
N SER A 350 2.91 10.36 13.77
CA SER A 350 2.85 10.92 15.13
C SER A 350 4.03 11.84 15.42
N ARG A 351 5.25 11.54 14.94
CA ARG A 351 6.40 12.47 14.97
C ARG A 351 6.11 13.75 14.19
N LEU A 352 5.52 13.64 13.00
CA LEU A 352 5.12 14.81 12.22
C LEU A 352 4.04 15.61 12.95
N GLY A 353 2.99 14.97 13.47
CA GLY A 353 1.91 15.65 14.20
C GLY A 353 2.40 16.45 15.41
N ARG A 354 3.32 15.89 16.20
CA ARG A 354 3.98 16.63 17.30
C ARG A 354 4.77 17.84 16.83
N ARG A 355 5.48 17.72 15.70
CA ARG A 355 6.21 18.84 15.09
C ARG A 355 5.27 19.93 14.56
N LEU A 356 4.14 19.54 13.97
CA LEU A 356 3.15 20.47 13.44
C LEU A 356 2.35 21.18 14.53
N ALA A 357 2.31 20.65 15.76
CA ALA A 357 1.70 21.33 16.89
C ALA A 357 2.44 22.63 17.26
N THR A 358 3.74 22.73 16.97
CA THR A 358 4.57 23.91 17.26
C THR A 358 4.91 24.75 16.02
N ASP A 359 4.63 24.25 14.83
CA ASP A 359 4.86 24.96 13.57
C ASP A 359 3.62 25.76 13.15
N THR A 360 3.82 27.03 12.77
CA THR A 360 2.75 27.92 12.32
C THR A 360 2.48 27.81 10.82
N ALA A 361 3.41 27.25 10.04
CA ALA A 361 3.29 27.08 8.60
C ALA A 361 2.83 25.65 8.23
N ARG A 362 1.53 25.49 7.93
CA ARG A 362 0.94 24.21 7.52
C ARG A 362 1.14 23.91 6.03
N ASP A 363 2.40 23.78 5.60
CA ASP A 363 2.74 23.42 4.21
C ASP A 363 2.74 21.90 3.99
N VAL A 364 1.56 21.35 3.68
CA VAL A 364 1.38 19.90 3.42
C VAL A 364 2.29 19.40 2.30
N ALA A 365 2.60 20.21 1.29
CA ALA A 365 3.44 19.79 0.17
C ALA A 365 4.89 19.57 0.64
N LYS A 366 5.44 20.52 1.41
CA LYS A 366 6.75 20.36 2.06
C LYS A 366 6.79 19.12 2.96
N TRP A 367 5.76 18.92 3.79
CA TRP A 367 5.71 17.78 4.70
C TRP A 367 5.57 16.43 4.00
N SER A 368 4.91 16.40 2.84
CA SER A 368 4.79 15.20 2.01
C SER A 368 6.16 14.76 1.49
N VAL A 369 7.00 15.69 1.02
CA VAL A 369 8.37 15.39 0.56
C VAL A 369 9.23 14.86 1.71
N VAL A 370 9.18 15.51 2.87
CA VAL A 370 9.92 15.05 4.07
C VAL A 370 9.44 13.67 4.51
N MET A 371 8.13 13.42 4.50
CA MET A 371 7.54 12.14 4.86
C MET A 371 8.01 11.04 3.90
N GLU A 372 8.02 11.34 2.60
CA GLU A 372 8.48 10.42 1.57
C GLU A 372 9.93 9.96 1.77
N GLU A 373 10.84 10.91 2.03
CA GLU A 373 12.25 10.60 2.31
C GLU A 373 12.41 9.72 3.55
N LYS A 374 11.60 9.97 4.60
CA LYS A 374 11.62 9.16 5.82
C LYS A 374 11.08 7.76 5.61
N ILE A 375 9.99 7.59 4.86
CA ILE A 375 9.45 6.26 4.52
C ILE A 375 10.50 5.45 3.77
N LEU A 376 11.16 6.06 2.78
CA LEU A 376 12.24 5.38 2.06
C LEU A 376 13.37 4.95 2.99
N LYS A 377 13.85 5.87 3.83
CA LYS A 377 15.04 5.64 4.69
C LYS A 377 14.78 4.69 5.86
N GLU A 378 13.61 4.76 6.48
CA GLU A 378 13.31 4.07 7.75
C GLU A 378 12.48 2.79 7.55
N ILE A 379 11.81 2.62 6.40
CA ILE A 379 10.88 1.51 6.15
C ILE A 379 11.27 0.71 4.91
N VAL A 380 11.51 1.38 3.78
CA VAL A 380 11.78 0.67 2.51
C VAL A 380 13.23 0.20 2.43
N PHE A 381 14.18 0.97 2.95
CA PHE A 381 15.60 0.67 2.85
C PHE A 381 16.19 0.10 4.15
N THR A 382 17.07 -0.88 4.00
CA THR A 382 17.92 -1.43 5.04
C THR A 382 19.36 -0.92 4.92
N LYS A 383 20.07 -0.89 6.05
CA LYS A 383 21.50 -0.56 6.11
C LYS A 383 22.42 -1.76 5.80
N ASN A 384 21.86 -2.96 5.69
CA ASN A 384 22.61 -4.22 5.66
C ASN A 384 22.87 -4.76 4.25
N ALA A 385 22.72 -3.94 3.21
CA ALA A 385 22.94 -4.39 1.83
C ALA A 385 24.41 -4.71 1.58
N GLU A 386 24.69 -5.93 1.09
CA GLU A 386 26.06 -6.37 0.73
C GLU A 386 26.66 -5.56 -0.42
N LYS A 387 25.80 -5.10 -1.33
CA LYS A 387 26.15 -4.30 -2.50
C LYS A 387 25.40 -3.00 -2.47
N LYS A 388 26.06 -1.93 -2.93
CA LYS A 388 25.45 -0.62 -3.06
C LYS A 388 24.80 -0.47 -4.42
N THR A 389 23.58 0.05 -4.47
CA THR A 389 22.94 0.43 -5.73
C THR A 389 23.64 1.64 -6.31
N SER A 390 23.79 1.68 -7.64
CA SER A 390 24.36 2.86 -8.30
C SER A 390 23.44 4.07 -8.10
N GLU A 391 24.04 5.26 -7.99
CA GLU A 391 23.28 6.50 -7.73
C GLU A 391 22.24 6.78 -8.82
N GLU A 392 22.56 6.46 -10.08
CA GLU A 392 21.65 6.59 -11.22
C GLU A 392 20.38 5.74 -11.03
N VAL A 393 20.55 4.45 -10.71
CA VAL A 393 19.42 3.51 -10.52
C VAL A 393 18.61 3.88 -9.29
N LEU A 394 19.27 4.28 -8.20
CA LEU A 394 18.59 4.70 -6.98
C LEU A 394 17.76 5.98 -7.21
N LEU A 395 18.30 6.95 -7.94
CA LEU A 395 17.58 8.18 -8.28
C LEU A 395 16.37 7.89 -9.17
N GLU A 396 16.53 7.03 -10.18
CA GLU A 396 15.43 6.60 -11.05
C GLU A 396 14.34 5.86 -10.26
N TYR A 397 14.73 4.95 -9.35
CA TYR A 397 13.79 4.26 -8.48
C TYR A 397 13.00 5.23 -7.62
N LYS A 398 13.67 6.19 -6.97
CA LYS A 398 13.01 7.21 -6.15
C LYS A 398 11.97 7.96 -6.97
N GLN A 399 12.35 8.48 -8.13
CA GLN A 399 11.43 9.21 -9.03
C GLN A 399 10.22 8.35 -9.44
N TRP A 400 10.43 7.07 -9.71
CA TRP A 400 9.35 6.14 -10.03
C TRP A 400 8.43 5.90 -8.83
N ALA A 401 8.98 5.59 -7.66
CA ALA A 401 8.22 5.34 -6.44
C ALA A 401 7.38 6.57 -6.06
N SER A 402 7.97 7.77 -6.12
CA SER A 402 7.28 9.06 -5.91
C SER A 402 6.06 9.23 -6.83
N ALA A 403 6.21 8.87 -8.12
CA ALA A 403 5.16 9.00 -9.11
C ALA A 403 4.09 7.90 -9.03
N SER A 404 4.37 6.83 -8.30
CA SER A 404 3.53 5.64 -8.15
C SER A 404 2.85 5.65 -6.77
N TYR A 405 3.10 4.63 -5.95
CA TYR A 405 2.44 4.41 -4.66
C TYR A 405 2.97 5.32 -3.54
N LEU A 406 4.26 5.65 -3.55
CA LEU A 406 4.91 6.29 -2.42
C LEU A 406 4.49 7.76 -2.26
N GLY A 407 4.36 8.50 -3.36
CA GLY A 407 3.94 9.89 -3.31
C GLY A 407 2.51 10.05 -2.77
N ARG A 408 1.61 9.10 -3.09
CA ARG A 408 0.26 9.12 -2.52
C ARG A 408 0.29 8.79 -1.03
N LEU A 409 1.03 7.75 -0.66
CA LEU A 409 1.23 7.34 0.73
C LEU A 409 1.76 8.51 1.58
N SER A 410 2.81 9.19 1.11
CA SER A 410 3.44 10.30 1.82
C SER A 410 2.51 11.51 1.98
N ARG A 411 1.74 11.87 0.94
CA ARG A 411 0.73 12.95 1.00
C ARG A 411 -0.39 12.64 1.99
N SER A 412 -0.95 11.43 1.91
CA SER A 412 -2.02 11.00 2.82
C SER A 412 -1.54 10.97 4.27
N LEU A 413 -0.33 10.46 4.54
CA LEU A 413 0.27 10.46 5.88
C LEU A 413 0.62 11.86 6.38
N ALA A 414 1.12 12.74 5.52
CA ALA A 414 1.40 14.13 5.89
C ALA A 414 0.11 14.86 6.28
N LEU A 415 -0.97 14.69 5.52
CA LEU A 415 -2.27 15.25 5.88
C LEU A 415 -2.82 14.63 7.17
N ALA A 416 -2.71 13.31 7.32
CA ALA A 416 -3.11 12.62 8.53
C ALA A 416 -2.35 13.13 9.77
N GLY A 417 -1.04 13.33 9.66
CA GLY A 417 -0.23 13.93 10.72
C GLY A 417 -0.60 15.39 11.03
N ALA A 418 -1.05 16.15 10.03
CA ALA A 418 -1.50 17.52 10.21
C ALA A 418 -2.92 17.66 10.81
N THR A 419 -3.72 16.59 10.75
CA THR A 419 -5.16 16.64 11.06
C THR A 419 -5.55 15.79 12.25
N LEU A 420 -4.94 14.61 12.39
CA LEU A 420 -5.21 13.67 13.46
C LEU A 420 -4.29 13.94 14.66
N PRO A 421 -4.76 13.72 15.90
CA PRO A 421 -3.90 13.82 17.06
C PRO A 421 -2.74 12.82 16.95
N PRO A 422 -1.53 13.17 17.44
CA PRO A 422 -0.45 12.20 17.56
C PRO A 422 -0.83 11.13 18.58
N ASP A 423 -0.35 9.91 18.37
CA ASP A 423 -0.56 8.84 19.35
C ASP A 423 0.17 9.18 20.64
N ILE A 424 -0.47 8.87 21.78
CA ILE A 424 0.15 8.99 23.09
C ILE A 424 1.22 7.89 23.13
N PRO A 425 2.51 8.22 23.32
CA PRO A 425 3.51 7.18 23.48
C PRO A 425 3.10 6.33 24.69
N SER A 426 2.85 5.04 24.44
CA SER A 426 2.76 4.07 25.52
C SER A 426 4.11 4.10 26.24
N GLU A 427 4.08 4.39 27.55
CA GLU A 427 5.25 4.23 28.39
C GLU A 427 5.75 2.79 28.22
N PRO A 428 7.04 2.56 27.89
CA PRO A 428 7.56 1.22 27.87
C PRO A 428 7.44 0.67 29.29
N ALA A 429 6.79 -0.49 29.41
CA ALA A 429 6.77 -1.26 30.64
C ALA A 429 8.21 -1.38 31.15
N GLN A 430 8.44 -0.93 32.38
CA GLN A 430 9.72 -1.05 33.07
C GLN A 430 10.05 -2.53 33.30
N GLU A 431 10.65 -3.18 32.31
CA GLU A 431 11.47 -4.35 32.55
C GLU A 431 12.88 -3.88 32.88
N ALA A 432 13.23 -4.02 34.15
CA ALA A 432 14.56 -3.81 34.65
C ALA A 432 15.51 -4.80 33.96
N SER A 433 16.35 -4.31 33.05
CA SER A 433 17.59 -4.99 32.69
C SER A 433 18.70 -3.97 32.43
N SER A 434 19.76 -4.12 33.21
CA SER A 434 20.96 -3.28 33.22
C SER A 434 21.79 -3.47 31.94
N SER A 435 21.94 -2.41 31.13
CA SER A 435 23.06 -2.30 30.18
C SER A 435 23.41 -0.83 29.90
N SER A 436 24.48 -0.35 30.55
CA SER A 436 24.90 1.06 30.62
C SER A 436 25.62 1.59 29.36
N SER A 437 25.28 1.08 28.17
CA SER A 437 25.87 1.54 26.90
C SER A 437 24.86 1.95 25.83
N LYS A 438 23.55 1.78 26.08
CA LYS A 438 22.48 2.21 25.17
C LYS A 438 21.90 3.59 25.46
N ASP A 439 22.29 4.23 26.57
CA ASP A 439 21.66 5.47 27.06
C ASP A 439 22.32 6.76 26.56
N THR A 440 23.40 6.69 25.75
CA THR A 440 24.16 7.85 25.26
C THR A 440 23.78 8.28 23.84
N GLU A 441 23.04 7.47 23.10
CA GLU A 441 22.65 7.71 21.70
C GLU A 441 21.14 8.00 21.57
N GLY A 442 20.79 8.84 20.60
CA GLY A 442 19.41 9.17 20.28
C GLY A 442 18.66 9.89 21.42
N ALA A 443 17.36 9.65 21.54
CA ALA A 443 16.50 10.41 22.47
C ALA A 443 16.92 10.27 23.94
N ALA A 444 17.42 9.09 24.35
CA ALA A 444 17.95 8.88 25.70
C ALA A 444 19.22 9.71 25.94
N GLY A 445 20.14 9.75 24.96
CA GLY A 445 21.33 10.58 25.01
C GLY A 445 21.03 12.07 25.05
N VAL A 446 20.01 12.53 24.31
CA VAL A 446 19.56 13.95 24.36
C VAL A 446 19.02 14.30 25.75
N GLN A 447 18.22 13.44 26.37
CA GLN A 447 17.69 13.68 27.73
C GLN A 447 18.79 13.64 28.79
N LEU A 448 19.75 12.73 28.65
CA LEU A 448 20.92 12.68 29.53
C LEU A 448 21.72 13.98 29.43
N LEU A 449 22.04 14.42 28.21
CA LEU A 449 22.80 15.64 27.98
C LEU A 449 22.05 16.91 28.46
N LYS A 450 20.73 16.94 28.30
CA LYS A 450 19.86 17.99 28.85
C LYS A 450 20.01 18.10 30.37
N SER A 451 19.99 16.98 31.09
CA SER A 451 20.16 16.97 32.55
C SER A 451 21.53 17.53 32.98
N HIS A 452 22.59 17.28 32.19
CA HIS A 452 23.91 17.84 32.42
C HIS A 452 23.97 19.35 32.17
N PHE A 453 23.30 19.83 31.11
CA PHE A 453 23.20 21.26 30.80
C PHE A 453 22.43 22.02 31.88
N GLU A 454 21.35 21.46 32.40
CA GLU A 454 20.56 22.06 33.48
C GLU A 454 21.38 22.16 34.78
N ARG A 455 22.07 21.08 35.18
CA ARG A 455 22.93 21.07 36.38
C ARG A 455 24.09 22.07 36.30
N ARG A 456 24.56 22.43 35.10
CA ARG A 456 25.68 23.36 34.87
C ARG A 456 25.23 24.81 34.61
N GLY A 457 23.95 25.10 34.79
CA GLY A 457 23.39 26.44 34.57
C GLY A 457 23.39 26.86 33.10
N MET A 458 23.32 25.89 32.19
CA MET A 458 23.19 26.07 30.73
C MET A 458 21.78 25.68 30.25
N ALA A 459 20.79 25.72 31.15
CA ALA A 459 19.40 25.35 30.87
C ALA A 459 18.78 26.12 29.69
N SER A 460 19.24 27.35 29.42
CA SER A 460 18.76 28.15 28.27
C SER A 460 19.14 27.57 26.90
N LEU A 461 20.06 26.59 26.87
CA LEU A 461 20.57 25.95 25.64
C LEU A 461 19.97 24.55 25.43
N THR A 462 19.22 24.02 26.39
CA THR A 462 18.53 22.73 26.26
C THR A 462 17.55 22.68 25.09
N PRO A 463 16.85 23.78 24.70
CA PRO A 463 15.99 23.73 23.52
C PRO A 463 16.78 23.52 22.22
N VAL A 464 18.07 23.88 22.18
CA VAL A 464 18.94 23.66 21.02
C VAL A 464 19.34 22.19 20.93
N LEU A 465 19.63 21.55 22.06
CA LEU A 465 19.92 20.10 22.11
C LEU A 465 18.74 19.28 21.58
N GLU A 466 17.53 19.64 21.99
CA GLU A 466 16.30 18.97 21.55
C GLU A 466 15.96 19.28 20.08
N ARG A 467 16.18 20.52 19.63
CA ARG A 467 15.87 20.95 18.25
C ARG A 467 16.82 20.34 17.21
N GLU A 468 18.10 20.25 17.55
CA GLU A 468 19.16 19.77 16.64
C GLU A 468 19.49 18.28 16.88
N GLU A 469 18.75 17.60 17.76
CA GLU A 469 18.97 16.18 18.15
C GLU A 469 20.41 15.89 18.58
N ILE A 470 21.01 16.81 19.34
CA ILE A 470 22.38 16.69 19.83
C ILE A 470 22.37 15.77 21.05
N ASP A 471 22.68 14.49 20.84
CA ASP A 471 22.90 13.51 21.91
C ASP A 471 24.32 13.60 22.49
N VAL A 472 24.65 12.75 23.47
CA VAL A 472 25.96 12.77 24.13
C VAL A 472 27.08 12.50 23.12
N VAL A 473 26.89 11.59 22.17
CA VAL A 473 27.90 11.24 21.16
C VAL A 473 28.16 12.41 20.22
N VAL A 474 27.10 13.03 19.69
CA VAL A 474 27.20 14.21 18.83
C VAL A 474 27.86 15.36 19.60
N PHE A 475 27.43 15.62 20.83
CA PHE A 475 28.02 16.67 21.67
C PHE A 475 29.51 16.45 21.93
N LEU A 476 29.95 15.21 22.17
CA LEU A 476 31.36 14.88 22.37
C LEU A 476 32.21 15.03 21.10
N ALA A 477 31.60 14.93 19.92
CA ALA A 477 32.28 15.14 18.65
C ALA A 477 32.41 16.63 18.28
N MET A 478 31.66 17.53 18.93
CA MET A 478 31.63 18.93 18.57
C MET A 478 32.90 19.70 18.92
N GLY A 479 33.31 20.59 18.01
CA GLY A 479 34.45 21.51 18.19
C GLY A 479 34.07 22.90 18.71
N PRO A 480 35.05 23.73 19.14
CA PRO A 480 34.81 25.06 19.69
C PRO A 480 34.09 26.02 18.74
N ASP A 481 34.32 25.88 17.43
CA ASP A 481 33.65 26.69 16.40
C ASP A 481 32.19 26.26 16.19
N GLU A 482 31.87 25.00 16.44
CA GLU A 482 30.51 24.47 16.36
C GLU A 482 29.67 24.91 17.57
N PHE A 483 30.28 25.06 18.75
CA PHE A 483 29.60 25.66 19.91
C PHE A 483 29.13 27.09 19.65
N LYS A 484 29.96 27.88 18.97
CA LYS A 484 29.61 29.26 18.60
C LYS A 484 28.52 29.31 17.52
N LYS A 485 28.54 28.37 16.56
CA LYS A 485 27.57 28.36 15.45
C LYS A 485 26.21 27.78 15.86
N VAL A 486 26.20 26.65 16.55
CA VAL A 486 25.00 25.88 16.87
C VAL A 486 24.29 26.43 18.10
N PHE A 487 25.03 26.66 19.19
CA PHE A 487 24.46 27.17 20.45
C PHE A 487 24.49 28.69 20.58
N LYS A 488 25.06 29.40 19.59
CA LYS A 488 25.37 30.83 19.71
C LYS A 488 26.13 31.15 21.00
N ALA A 489 27.00 30.23 21.43
CA ALA A 489 27.65 30.28 22.73
C ALA A 489 28.62 31.46 22.81
N THR A 490 28.53 32.24 23.90
CA THR A 490 29.57 33.20 24.27
C THR A 490 30.80 32.46 24.79
N PHE A 491 31.96 33.12 24.84
CA PHE A 491 33.22 32.49 25.27
C PHE A 491 33.12 31.74 26.61
N GLY A 492 32.43 32.31 27.60
CA GLY A 492 32.24 31.68 28.91
C GLY A 492 31.34 30.44 28.87
N VAL A 493 30.37 30.38 27.96
CA VAL A 493 29.49 29.24 27.75
C VAL A 493 30.21 28.12 27.00
N ALA A 494 30.99 28.47 25.96
CA ALA A 494 31.79 27.51 25.22
C ALA A 494 32.81 26.79 26.14
N LYS A 495 33.47 27.54 27.04
CA LYS A 495 34.40 26.95 28.02
C LYS A 495 33.71 26.00 29.01
N LYS A 496 32.45 26.27 29.39
CA LYS A 496 31.66 25.35 30.22
C LYS A 496 31.28 24.07 29.47
N MET A 497 31.00 24.16 28.18
CA MET A 497 30.74 22.99 27.33
C MET A 497 31.99 22.12 27.14
N GLU A 498 33.16 22.73 26.95
CA GLU A 498 34.44 22.01 26.86
C GLU A 498 34.77 21.25 28.16
N LEU A 499 34.54 21.87 29.32
CA LEU A 499 34.70 21.21 30.62
C LEU A 499 33.72 20.04 30.78
N LEU A 500 32.47 20.21 30.33
CA LEU A 500 31.49 19.13 30.35
C LEU A 500 31.87 17.98 29.41
N GLN A 501 32.43 18.26 28.23
CA GLN A 501 32.96 17.23 27.33
C GLN A 501 34.10 16.44 27.97
N GLN A 502 35.01 17.11 28.69
CA GLN A 502 36.11 16.43 29.40
C GLN A 502 35.59 15.50 30.50
N GLU A 503 34.57 15.93 31.25
CA GLU A 503 33.95 15.12 32.29
C GLU A 503 33.20 13.91 31.71
N LEU A 504 32.43 14.11 30.64
CA LEU A 504 31.69 13.03 29.98
C LEU A 504 32.63 11.99 29.34
N ARG A 505 33.79 12.42 28.79
CA ARG A 505 34.85 11.51 28.29
C ARG A 505 35.64 10.79 29.39
N SER A 506 35.50 11.23 30.64
CA SER A 506 36.12 10.56 31.80
C SER A 506 35.15 9.64 32.54
N SER A 507 33.85 9.75 32.24
CA SER A 507 32.76 8.99 32.87
C SER A 507 32.19 7.88 31.96
N HIS A 508 32.65 7.83 30.70
CA HIS A 508 32.39 6.85 29.65
C HIS A 508 33.68 6.63 28.87
#